data_AF-A0A6B3NWU3-F1
#
_entry.id   AF-A0A6B3NWU3-F1
#
_cell.length_a   1.000
_cell.length_b   1.000
_cell.length_c   1.000
_cell.angle_alpha   90.00
_cell.angle_beta   90.00
_cell.angle_gamma   90.00
#
_symmetry.space_group_name_H-M   'P 1'
#
loop_
_entity.id
_entity.type
_entity.pdbx_description
1 polymer ?
#
loop_
_entity_poly.entity_id
_entity_poly.type
_entity_poly.pdbx_seq_one_letter_code
_entity_poly.pdbx_strand_id
1 'polypeptide(L)'
;SGELRELADVLELPATHPLAPALQRARQQPFATWARAIGVPAPKALALGDSWATLAARDAAQWQTEPGIGAYRAAQLVAFFAHPQVQVLAVRLREHTIQGF
;
A
#
# COMPACT_ATOMS: atom_id res chain seq x y z
N SER A 1 18.45 -29.39 12.06
CA SER A 1 17.69 -28.43 12.87
C SER A 1 18.33 -27.07 12.79
N GLY A 2 17.63 -26.09 12.21
CA GLY A 2 18.13 -24.72 12.07
C GLY A 2 17.21 -23.83 11.22
N GLU A 3 15.92 -24.16 11.22
CA GLU A 3 14.79 -23.46 10.59
C GLU A 3 14.68 -21.98 11.03
N LEU A 4 15.46 -21.58 12.04
CA LEU A 4 15.61 -20.21 12.51
C LEU A 4 16.52 -19.34 11.61
N ARG A 5 17.23 -19.93 10.64
CA ARG A 5 18.00 -19.21 9.62
C ARG A 5 17.13 -18.68 8.47
N GLU A 6 15.89 -19.14 8.36
CA GLU A 6 14.99 -18.85 7.23
C GLU A 6 14.08 -17.63 7.48
N LEU A 7 13.90 -17.24 8.75
CA LEU A 7 12.99 -16.14 9.12
C LEU A 7 13.71 -14.81 9.43
N ALA A 8 15.04 -14.83 9.55
CA ALA A 8 15.88 -13.63 9.66
C ALA A 8 16.14 -12.97 8.29
N ASP A 9 15.83 -13.65 7.18
CA ASP A 9 16.17 -13.25 5.81
C ASP A 9 15.07 -12.41 5.13
N VAL A 10 13.86 -12.37 5.70
CA VAL A 10 12.69 -11.89 4.96
C VAL A 10 12.65 -10.37 4.79
N LEU A 11 13.16 -9.53 5.71
CA LEU A 11 12.93 -8.08 5.61
C LEU A 11 13.97 -7.12 6.24
N GLU A 12 15.22 -7.53 6.49
CA GLU A 12 16.30 -6.60 6.86
C GLU A 12 17.55 -6.79 5.98
N LEU A 13 17.52 -6.17 4.79
CA LEU A 13 18.68 -6.11 3.91
C LEU A 13 19.84 -5.42 4.65
N PRO A 14 21.04 -6.02 4.73
CA PRO A 14 22.20 -5.36 5.32
C PRO A 14 22.54 -4.07 4.55
N ALA A 15 22.99 -3.03 5.26
CA ALA A 15 23.26 -1.70 4.68
C ALA A 15 24.29 -1.69 3.53
N THR A 16 25.07 -2.77 3.39
CA THR A 16 26.04 -3.01 2.29
C THR A 16 25.42 -3.59 1.02
N HIS A 17 24.13 -3.93 1.03
CA HIS A 17 23.47 -4.46 -0.17
C HIS A 17 23.35 -3.34 -1.23
N PRO A 18 23.68 -3.58 -2.51
CA PRO A 18 23.59 -2.55 -3.56
C PRO A 18 22.18 -1.99 -3.76
N LEU A 19 21.15 -2.72 -3.27
CA LEU A 19 19.76 -2.27 -3.27
C LEU A 19 19.36 -1.42 -2.06
N ALA A 20 20.17 -1.35 -1.00
CA ALA A 20 19.90 -0.54 0.19
C ALA A 20 19.55 0.93 -0.15
N PRO A 21 20.30 1.65 -1.02
CA PRO A 21 19.92 3.01 -1.41
C PRO A 21 18.68 3.10 -2.32
N ALA A 22 18.33 2.02 -3.03
CA ALA A 22 17.07 1.94 -3.78
C ALA A 22 15.88 1.72 -2.83
N LEU A 23 16.06 0.88 -1.81
CA LEU A 23 15.05 0.59 -0.79
C LEU A 23 14.82 1.79 0.12
N GLN A 24 15.89 2.52 0.49
CA GLN A 24 15.80 3.79 1.23
C GLN A 24 14.99 4.83 0.45
N ARG A 25 15.24 4.94 -0.87
CA ARG A 25 14.47 5.84 -1.76
C ARG A 25 13.03 5.41 -1.93
N ALA A 26 12.76 4.11 -1.97
CA ALA A 26 11.40 3.57 -2.00
C ALA A 26 10.65 3.92 -0.70
N ARG A 27 11.28 3.80 0.47
CA ARG A 27 10.72 4.22 1.76
C ARG A 27 10.42 5.72 1.85
N GLN A 28 11.16 6.55 1.12
CA GLN A 28 10.93 8.01 1.05
C GLN A 28 9.88 8.41 -0.01
N GLN A 29 9.35 7.47 -0.79
CA GLN A 29 8.31 7.81 -1.76
C GLN A 29 7.02 8.23 -1.06
N PRO A 30 6.28 9.22 -1.60
CA PRO A 30 5.01 9.63 -1.05
C PRO A 30 4.01 8.49 -1.10
N PHE A 31 3.10 8.46 -0.13
CA PHE A 31 2.05 7.45 0.03
C PHE A 31 1.32 7.11 -1.29
N ALA A 32 0.96 8.12 -2.07
CA ALA A 32 0.27 7.94 -3.35
C ALA A 32 1.06 7.09 -4.36
N THR A 33 2.40 7.14 -4.34
CA THR A 33 3.25 6.29 -5.18
C THR A 33 3.17 4.83 -4.75
N TRP A 34 3.21 4.57 -3.44
CA TRP A 34 3.04 3.23 -2.89
C TRP A 34 1.65 2.65 -3.16
N ALA A 35 0.59 3.42 -2.91
CA ALA A 35 -0.78 3.01 -3.19
C ALA A 35 -0.98 2.65 -4.68
N ARG A 36 -0.37 3.39 -5.60
CA ARG A 36 -0.38 3.05 -7.05
C ARG A 36 0.43 1.80 -7.36
N ALA A 37 1.59 1.61 -6.73
CA ALA A 37 2.44 0.43 -6.95
C ALA A 37 1.78 -0.86 -6.47
N ILE A 38 0.97 -0.80 -5.41
CA ILE A 38 0.17 -1.93 -4.90
C ILE A 38 -0.99 -2.28 -5.85
N GLY A 39 -1.31 -1.38 -6.79
CA GLY A 39 -2.32 -1.62 -7.81
C GLY A 39 -3.73 -1.18 -7.43
N VAL A 40 -3.88 -0.18 -6.56
CA VAL A 40 -5.19 0.43 -6.28
C VAL A 40 -5.87 0.77 -7.61
N PRO A 41 -7.07 0.24 -7.91
CA PRO A 41 -7.78 0.43 -9.17
C PRO A 41 -8.43 1.83 -9.27
N ALA A 42 -7.66 2.86 -8.92
CA ALA A 42 -8.07 4.25 -8.94
C ALA A 42 -7.67 4.93 -10.27
N PRO A 43 -8.46 5.91 -10.74
CA PRO A 43 -8.03 6.80 -11.82
C PRO A 43 -6.73 7.53 -11.44
N LYS A 44 -5.84 7.79 -12.41
CA LYS A 44 -4.60 8.57 -12.17
C LYS A 44 -4.85 9.98 -11.62
N ALA A 45 -6.03 10.55 -11.87
CA ALA A 45 -6.43 11.86 -11.38
C ALA A 45 -6.95 11.84 -9.93
N LEU A 46 -7.22 10.66 -9.37
CA LEU A 46 -7.69 10.56 -8.00
C LEU A 46 -6.57 10.95 -7.02
N ALA A 47 -6.88 11.92 -6.16
CA ALA A 47 -6.05 12.24 -5.02
C ALA A 47 -6.24 11.14 -3.97
N LEU A 48 -5.23 10.28 -3.83
CA LEU A 48 -5.24 9.19 -2.85
C LEU A 48 -5.08 9.70 -1.41
N GLY A 49 -4.86 11.01 -1.22
CA GLY A 49 -4.59 11.60 0.09
C GLY A 49 -3.27 11.05 0.67
N ASP A 50 -3.22 10.99 2.00
CA ASP A 50 -1.99 10.67 2.73
C ASP A 50 -2.13 9.48 3.69
N SER A 51 -3.30 8.82 3.73
CA SER A 51 -3.60 7.78 4.72
C SER A 51 -4.36 6.59 4.10
N TRP A 52 -3.75 5.42 4.19
CA TRP A 52 -4.34 4.14 3.81
C TRP A 52 -5.61 3.86 4.60
N ALA A 53 -5.59 4.10 5.91
CA ALA A 53 -6.76 3.87 6.77
C ALA A 53 -7.95 4.72 6.32
N THR A 54 -7.70 5.96 5.89
CA THR A 54 -8.75 6.85 5.38
C THR A 54 -9.32 6.34 4.05
N LEU A 55 -8.50 5.75 3.17
CA LEU A 55 -9.01 5.16 1.93
C LEU A 55 -9.75 3.85 2.18
N ALA A 56 -9.21 2.98 3.04
CA ALA A 56 -9.79 1.68 3.36
C ALA A 56 -11.12 1.80 4.12
N ALA A 57 -11.32 2.89 4.88
CA ALA A 57 -12.56 3.18 5.58
C ALA A 57 -13.67 3.72 4.64
N ARG A 58 -13.36 4.11 3.40
CA ARG A 58 -14.35 4.66 2.48
C ARG A 58 -15.27 3.58 1.95
N ASP A 59 -16.57 3.81 2.08
CA ASP A 59 -17.60 3.00 1.45
C ASP A 59 -17.79 3.35 -0.04
N ALA A 60 -18.63 2.57 -0.73
CA ALA A 60 -18.87 2.77 -2.16
C ALA A 60 -19.56 4.10 -2.47
N ALA A 61 -20.35 4.68 -1.55
CA ALA A 61 -21.01 5.96 -1.76
C ALA A 61 -20.00 7.11 -1.67
N GLN A 62 -19.11 7.05 -0.68
CA GLN A 62 -17.99 7.99 -0.52
C GLN A 62 -17.06 7.94 -1.73
N TRP A 63 -16.72 6.74 -2.23
CA TRP A 63 -15.94 6.62 -3.46
C TRP A 63 -16.62 7.23 -4.69
N GLN A 64 -17.94 7.16 -4.80
CA GLN A 64 -18.68 7.76 -5.93
C GLN A 64 -18.70 9.29 -5.90
N THR A 65 -18.42 9.92 -4.75
CA THR A 65 -18.29 11.39 -4.69
C THR A 65 -17.00 11.88 -5.35
N GLU A 66 -16.04 10.99 -5.59
CA GLU A 66 -14.77 11.33 -6.21
C GLU A 66 -14.93 11.49 -7.74
N PRO A 67 -14.34 12.53 -8.34
CA PRO A 67 -14.48 12.80 -9.76
C PRO A 67 -13.90 11.64 -10.59
N GLY A 68 -14.72 11.09 -11.48
CA GLY A 68 -14.33 9.98 -12.37
C GLY A 68 -14.44 8.59 -11.75
N ILE A 69 -15.10 8.46 -10.59
CA ILE A 69 -15.44 7.17 -9.97
C ILE A 69 -16.96 6.95 -10.05
N GLY A 70 -17.37 6.07 -10.96
CA GLY A 70 -18.75 5.55 -10.99
C GLY A 70 -18.94 4.34 -10.07
N ALA A 71 -20.19 3.90 -9.91
CA ALA A 71 -20.58 2.78 -9.04
C ALA A 71 -19.73 1.50 -9.23
N TYR A 72 -19.40 1.14 -10.47
CA TYR A 72 -18.55 -0.02 -10.77
C TYR A 72 -17.15 0.10 -10.15
N ARG A 73 -16.47 1.24 -10.36
CA ARG A 73 -15.13 1.48 -9.80
C ARG A 73 -15.16 1.62 -8.28
N ALA A 74 -16.21 2.23 -7.74
CA ALA A 74 -16.39 2.32 -6.30
C ALA A 74 -16.49 0.94 -5.66
N ALA A 75 -17.29 0.02 -6.24
CA ALA A 75 -17.36 -1.35 -5.79
C ALA A 75 -16.01 -2.08 -5.89
N GLN A 76 -15.26 -1.86 -6.98
CA GLN A 76 -13.91 -2.42 -7.12
C GLN A 76 -12.93 -1.89 -6.07
N LEU A 77 -12.98 -0.60 -5.74
CA LEU A 77 -12.13 0.00 -4.70
C LEU A 77 -12.45 -0.59 -3.33
N VAL A 78 -13.74 -0.67 -2.96
CA VAL A 78 -14.17 -1.31 -1.71
C VAL A 78 -13.70 -2.76 -1.65
N ALA A 79 -13.92 -3.53 -2.71
CA ALA A 79 -13.47 -4.93 -2.78
C ALA A 79 -11.94 -5.06 -2.68
N PHE A 80 -11.20 -4.14 -3.28
CA PHE A 80 -9.74 -4.11 -3.23
C PHE A 80 -9.24 -3.87 -1.80
N PHE A 81 -9.72 -2.82 -1.12
CA PHE A 81 -9.32 -2.53 0.27
C PHE A 81 -9.81 -3.59 1.27
N ALA A 82 -10.93 -4.26 0.98
CA ALA A 82 -11.42 -5.38 1.78
C ALA A 82 -10.65 -6.69 1.54
N HIS A 83 -9.80 -6.77 0.50
CA HIS A 83 -9.12 -8.01 0.16
C HIS A 83 -8.07 -8.37 1.23
N PRO A 84 -8.06 -9.61 1.77
CA PRO A 84 -7.20 -9.97 2.91
C PRO A 84 -5.71 -9.84 2.58
N GLN A 85 -5.29 -10.17 1.36
CA GLN A 85 -3.89 -9.98 0.95
C GLN A 85 -3.48 -8.50 0.90
N VAL A 86 -4.41 -7.63 0.53
CA VAL A 86 -4.18 -6.17 0.47
C VAL A 86 -4.05 -5.61 1.89
N GLN A 87 -4.85 -6.11 2.84
CA GLN A 87 -4.74 -5.74 4.25
C GLN A 87 -3.43 -6.22 4.88
N VAL A 88 -3.02 -7.48 4.62
CA VAL A 88 -1.73 -7.99 5.10
C VAL A 88 -0.57 -7.18 4.55
N LEU A 89 -0.62 -6.81 3.27
CA LEU A 89 0.41 -5.98 2.66
C LEU A 89 0.47 -4.60 3.30
N ALA A 90 -0.67 -3.95 3.53
CA ALA A 90 -0.74 -2.66 4.21
C ALA A 90 -0.12 -2.71 5.62
N VAL A 91 -0.40 -3.77 6.38
CA VAL A 91 0.19 -3.98 7.71
C VAL A 91 1.71 -4.13 7.63
N ARG A 92 2.23 -4.90 6.67
CA ARG A 92 3.69 -5.04 6.49
C ARG A 92 4.36 -3.71 6.11
N LEU A 93 3.73 -2.90 5.27
CA LEU A 93 4.26 -1.59 4.88
C LEU A 93 4.31 -0.63 6.08
N ARG A 94 3.30 -0.69 6.96
CA ARG A 94 3.28 0.03 8.23
C ARG A 94 4.39 -0.41 9.18
N GLU A 95 4.65 -1.72 9.28
CA GLU A 95 5.76 -2.27 10.09
C GLU A 95 7.13 -1.79 9.62
N HIS A 96 7.26 -1.40 8.35
CA HIS A 96 8.46 -0.77 7.79
C HIS A 96 8.49 0.76 7.90
N THR A 97 7.59 1.34 8.70
CA THR A 97 7.51 2.78 8.99
C THR A 97 7.31 3.62 7.71
N ILE A 98 6.63 3.07 6.70
CA ILE A 98 6.28 3.82 5.50
C ILE A 98 5.14 4.80 5.86
N GLN A 99 5.41 6.09 5.69
CA GLN A 99 4.45 7.15 6.00
C GLN A 99 3.15 6.95 5.20
N GLY A 100 2.02 6.94 5.90
CA GLY A 100 0.68 6.82 5.32
C GLY A 100 0.08 5.41 5.30
N PHE A 101 0.79 4.37 5.78
CA PHE A 101 0.25 3.02 6.05
C PHE A 101 0.21 2.75 7.56
#